data_AF-E4U246-F1
#
_entry.id   AF-E4U246-F1
#
_cell.length_a   1.000
_cell.length_b   1.000
_cell.length_c   1.000
_cell.angle_alpha   90.00
_cell.angle_beta   90.00
_cell.angle_gamma   90.00
#
_symmetry.space_group_name_H-M   'P 1'
#
loop_
_entity.id
_entity.type
_entity.pdbx_description
1 polymer ?
#
loop_
_entity_poly.entity_id
_entity_poly.type
_entity_poly.pdbx_seq_one_letter_code
_entity_poly.pdbx_strand_id
1 'polypeptide(L)'
;MNITIVNFKGGVGKSMIAHQLITGFGFCGFEIDPYGSLSDRLPESVERIDIQQKNIEKPKKETIFDFGGFDDIKLDQAIGYSDLIIIPFIPTLETIQGTVDTLVRVASANKPILMVPNMSQKENDIGDAKFVFEDTLGFEVEMFPIPMSVALQTAINENRSIGELSKQGGIKAYAYKKGAQLINDLHAKIREYENI
;
A
#
# COMPACT_ATOMS: atom_id res chain seq x y z
N MET A 1 5.91 -13.65 2.94
CA MET A 1 4.73 -12.78 3.13
C MET A 1 4.22 -12.22 1.81
N ASN A 2 2.92 -12.29 1.56
CA ASN A 2 2.25 -11.69 0.40
C ASN A 2 1.26 -10.63 0.86
N ILE A 3 1.18 -9.51 0.13
CA ILE A 3 0.42 -8.33 0.55
C ILE A 3 -0.41 -7.80 -0.60
N THR A 4 -1.71 -7.62 -0.39
CA THR A 4 -2.57 -6.91 -1.34
C THR A 4 -2.72 -5.46 -0.89
N ILE A 5 -2.33 -4.51 -1.74
CA ILE A 5 -2.55 -3.08 -1.52
C ILE A 5 -3.73 -2.65 -2.38
N VAL A 6 -4.83 -2.24 -1.75
CA VAL A 6 -6.10 -1.98 -2.44
C VAL A 6 -6.86 -0.80 -1.86
N ASN A 7 -7.44 -0.02 -2.76
CA ASN A 7 -8.49 0.96 -2.49
C ASN A 7 -9.13 1.31 -3.85
N PHE A 8 -10.46 1.29 -3.92
CA PHE A 8 -11.20 1.62 -5.14
C PHE A 8 -11.06 3.09 -5.54
N LYS A 9 -10.66 3.97 -4.61
CA LYS A 9 -10.28 5.34 -4.94
C LYS A 9 -8.87 5.40 -5.54
N GLY A 10 -8.76 6.06 -6.69
CA GLY A 10 -7.48 6.40 -7.32
C GLY A 10 -6.70 7.46 -6.53
N GLY A 11 -5.38 7.52 -6.70
CA GLY A 11 -4.56 8.60 -6.15
C GLY A 11 -4.29 8.56 -4.64
N VAL A 12 -4.79 7.56 -3.91
CA VAL A 12 -4.59 7.44 -2.45
C VAL A 12 -3.20 6.93 -2.03
N GLY A 13 -2.34 6.60 -2.99
CA GLY A 13 -0.94 6.20 -2.74
C GLY A 13 -0.64 4.69 -2.71
N LYS A 14 -1.51 3.85 -3.28
CA LYS A 14 -1.30 2.39 -3.41
C LYS A 14 0.07 2.06 -4.02
N SER A 15 0.31 2.53 -5.23
CA SER A 15 1.56 2.29 -5.96
C SER A 15 2.78 2.94 -5.30
N MET A 16 2.60 4.02 -4.53
CA MET A 16 3.70 4.62 -3.77
C MET A 16 4.18 3.68 -2.67
N ILE A 17 3.25 3.11 -1.89
CA ILE A 17 3.58 2.14 -0.84
C ILE A 17 4.17 0.88 -1.48
N ALA A 18 3.53 0.36 -2.54
CA ALA A 18 4.03 -0.81 -3.27
C ALA A 18 5.47 -0.61 -3.73
N HIS A 19 5.74 0.52 -4.39
CA HIS A 19 7.08 0.87 -4.87
C HIS A 19 8.10 0.91 -3.74
N GLN A 20 7.79 1.56 -2.61
CA GLN A 20 8.72 1.64 -1.48
C GLN A 20 8.99 0.28 -0.84
N LEU A 21 7.99 -0.60 -0.78
CA LEU A 21 8.17 -1.95 -0.26
C LEU A 21 9.05 -2.82 -1.18
N ILE A 22 8.79 -2.75 -2.49
CA ILE A 22 9.54 -3.47 -3.53
C ILE A 22 11.00 -3.00 -3.55
N THR A 23 11.23 -1.70 -3.74
CA THR A 23 12.59 -1.14 -3.87
C THR A 23 13.35 -1.11 -2.54
N GLY A 24 12.67 -0.99 -1.41
CA GLY A 24 13.29 -0.87 -0.09
C GLY A 24 13.64 -2.22 0.54
N PHE A 25 12.83 -3.25 0.29
CA PHE A 25 12.89 -4.52 1.04
C PHE A 25 12.88 -5.77 0.17
N GLY A 26 12.93 -5.63 -1.17
CA GLY A 26 13.15 -6.74 -2.09
C GLY A 26 11.92 -7.61 -2.37
N PHE A 27 10.71 -7.10 -2.12
CA PHE A 27 9.49 -7.75 -2.60
C PHE A 27 9.45 -7.80 -4.13
N CYS A 28 8.84 -8.83 -4.69
CA CYS A 28 8.35 -8.79 -6.06
C CYS A 28 7.03 -7.99 -6.12
N GLY A 29 6.64 -7.52 -7.29
CA GLY A 29 5.37 -6.84 -7.49
C GLY A 29 4.55 -7.45 -8.62
N PHE A 30 3.24 -7.53 -8.43
CA PHE A 30 2.26 -7.69 -9.51
C PHE A 30 1.43 -6.42 -9.59
N GLU A 31 1.50 -5.73 -10.74
CA GLU A 31 0.63 -4.60 -11.04
C GLU A 31 -0.68 -5.14 -11.62
N ILE A 32 -1.75 -4.94 -10.85
CA ILE A 32 -3.13 -5.28 -11.22
C ILE A 32 -3.91 -3.96 -11.28
N ASP A 33 -3.37 -2.99 -12.02
CA ASP A 33 -4.02 -1.74 -12.36
C ASP A 33 -3.84 -1.52 -13.87
N PRO A 34 -4.91 -1.54 -14.68
CA PRO A 34 -4.78 -1.34 -16.12
C PRO A 34 -4.27 0.06 -16.50
N TYR A 35 -4.31 1.01 -15.57
CA TYR A 35 -3.80 2.37 -15.72
C TYR A 35 -2.57 2.65 -14.84
N GLY A 36 -2.02 1.60 -14.20
CA GLY A 36 -0.82 1.69 -13.38
C GLY A 36 0.42 2.01 -14.21
N SER A 37 1.52 2.30 -13.52
CA SER A 37 2.84 2.54 -14.15
C SER A 37 3.99 1.97 -13.31
N LEU A 38 3.68 1.15 -12.32
CA LEU A 38 4.65 0.54 -11.43
C LEU A 38 5.56 -0.45 -12.17
N SER A 39 5.00 -1.27 -13.08
CA SER A 39 5.76 -2.18 -13.95
C SER A 39 6.66 -1.44 -14.93
N ASP A 40 6.22 -0.29 -15.42
CA ASP A 40 7.04 0.54 -16.34
C ASP A 40 8.21 1.20 -15.59
N ARG A 41 8.00 1.51 -14.30
CA ARG A 41 9.03 2.08 -13.41
C ARG A 41 10.02 1.04 -12.89
N LEU A 42 9.55 -0.18 -12.61
CA LEU A 42 10.32 -1.25 -11.96
C LEU A 42 10.24 -2.58 -12.75
N PRO A 43 10.61 -2.60 -14.05
CA PRO A 43 10.34 -3.74 -14.94
C PRO A 43 11.07 -5.03 -14.54
N GLU A 44 12.15 -4.95 -13.77
CA GLU A 44 12.90 -6.12 -13.30
C GLU A 44 12.25 -6.79 -12.08
N SER A 45 11.41 -6.07 -11.34
CA SER A 45 10.83 -6.52 -10.07
C SER A 45 9.31 -6.62 -10.10
N VAL A 46 8.67 -6.03 -11.11
CA VAL A 46 7.22 -5.90 -11.19
C VAL A 46 6.69 -6.43 -12.52
N GLU A 47 5.80 -7.40 -12.44
CA GLU A 47 5.08 -7.96 -13.57
C GLU A 47 3.72 -7.27 -13.73
N ARG A 48 3.37 -6.85 -14.94
CA ARG A 48 2.03 -6.34 -15.25
C ARG A 48 1.10 -7.50 -15.56
N ILE A 49 -0.02 -7.58 -14.84
CA ILE A 49 -1.08 -8.56 -15.13
C ILE A 49 -2.01 -7.99 -16.18
N ASP A 50 -2.13 -8.67 -17.31
CA ASP A 50 -2.97 -8.23 -18.42
C ASP A 50 -4.46 -8.19 -18.02
N ILE A 51 -5.21 -7.23 -18.56
CA ILE A 51 -6.65 -7.11 -18.29
C ILE A 51 -7.42 -8.36 -18.73
N GLN A 52 -6.99 -9.03 -19.79
CA GLN A 52 -7.61 -10.24 -20.34
C GLN A 52 -7.22 -11.52 -19.57
N GLN A 53 -6.11 -11.48 -18.83
CA GLN A 53 -5.66 -12.61 -18.03
C GLN A 53 -6.65 -12.83 -16.88
N LYS A 54 -7.25 -14.01 -16.78
CA LYS A 54 -8.23 -14.31 -15.72
C LYS A 54 -7.61 -14.82 -14.43
N ASN A 55 -6.40 -15.40 -14.52
CA ASN A 55 -5.75 -16.07 -13.42
C ASN A 55 -4.38 -15.47 -13.18
N ILE A 56 -4.12 -15.07 -11.94
CA ILE A 56 -2.82 -14.66 -11.45
C ILE A 56 -2.09 -15.91 -10.94
N GLU A 57 -0.87 -16.14 -11.41
CA GLU A 57 -0.06 -17.24 -10.91
C GLU A 57 0.23 -17.04 -9.41
N LYS A 58 0.21 -18.14 -8.64
CA LYS A 58 0.57 -18.08 -7.23
C LYS A 58 2.04 -17.61 -7.10
N PRO A 59 2.31 -16.54 -6.33
CA PRO A 59 3.66 -16.02 -6.18
C PRO A 59 4.59 -17.04 -5.50
N LYS A 60 5.84 -17.09 -5.99
CA LYS A 60 6.91 -17.98 -5.47
C LYS A 60 7.84 -17.29 -4.46
N LYS A 61 7.72 -15.96 -4.35
CA LYS A 61 8.49 -15.08 -3.47
C LYS A 61 7.52 -14.16 -2.75
N GLU A 62 8.03 -13.38 -1.82
CA GLU A 62 7.25 -12.32 -1.18
C GLU A 62 6.80 -11.31 -2.23
N THR A 63 5.49 -11.12 -2.35
CA THR A 63 4.90 -10.33 -3.44
C THR A 63 3.95 -9.27 -2.91
N ILE A 64 4.06 -8.07 -3.47
CA ILE A 64 3.06 -7.01 -3.37
C ILE A 64 2.14 -7.08 -4.59
N PHE A 65 0.84 -7.19 -4.35
CA PHE A 65 -0.17 -6.98 -5.39
C PHE A 65 -0.64 -5.51 -5.30
N ASP A 66 -0.24 -4.68 -6.26
CA ASP A 66 -0.73 -3.30 -6.38
C ASP A 66 -2.01 -3.30 -7.20
N PHE A 67 -3.16 -3.24 -6.51
CA PHE A 67 -4.46 -3.39 -7.15
C PHE A 67 -5.12 -2.04 -7.40
N GLY A 68 -5.52 -1.80 -8.65
CA GLY A 68 -6.32 -0.65 -9.07
C GLY A 68 -7.44 -1.05 -10.03
N GLY A 69 -8.63 -0.49 -9.83
CA GLY A 69 -9.81 -0.76 -10.65
C GLY A 69 -10.84 -1.65 -9.96
N PHE A 70 -11.66 -2.33 -10.78
CA PHE A 70 -12.88 -3.03 -10.35
C PHE A 70 -12.95 -4.50 -10.84
N ASP A 71 -11.80 -5.16 -10.99
CA ASP A 71 -11.77 -6.59 -11.38
C ASP A 71 -11.88 -7.49 -10.15
N ASP A 72 -13.10 -7.94 -9.86
CA ASP A 72 -13.41 -8.78 -8.70
C ASP A 72 -12.63 -10.11 -8.67
N ILE A 73 -12.43 -10.75 -9.82
CA ILE A 73 -11.80 -12.08 -9.88
C ILE A 73 -10.32 -11.98 -9.51
N LYS A 74 -9.63 -10.96 -10.05
CA LYS A 74 -8.21 -10.74 -9.74
C LYS A 74 -8.00 -10.27 -8.31
N LEU A 75 -8.93 -9.45 -7.79
CA LEU A 75 -8.90 -9.04 -6.39
C LEU A 75 -9.01 -10.25 -5.46
N ASP A 76 -9.97 -11.15 -5.73
CA ASP A 76 -10.16 -12.36 -4.93
C ASP A 76 -8.93 -13.27 -4.96
N GLN A 77 -8.28 -13.42 -6.11
CA GLN A 77 -7.05 -14.19 -6.23
C GLN A 77 -5.90 -13.56 -5.46
N ALA A 78 -5.69 -12.25 -5.60
CA ALA A 78 -4.66 -11.52 -4.88
C ALA A 78 -4.86 -11.64 -3.36
N ILE A 79 -6.09 -11.40 -2.87
CA ILE A 79 -6.44 -11.57 -1.45
C ILE A 79 -6.25 -13.01 -0.99
N GLY A 80 -6.64 -13.99 -1.82
CA GLY A 80 -6.49 -15.42 -1.52
C GLY A 80 -5.04 -15.84 -1.32
N TYR A 81 -4.10 -15.19 -2.03
CA TYR A 81 -2.66 -15.42 -1.86
C TYR A 81 -2.01 -14.59 -0.75
N SER A 82 -2.69 -13.55 -0.26
CA SER A 82 -2.14 -12.59 0.69
C SER A 82 -2.29 -13.00 2.15
N ASP A 83 -1.30 -12.62 2.94
CA ASP A 83 -1.27 -12.73 4.39
C ASP A 83 -1.81 -11.44 5.05
N LEU A 84 -1.68 -10.30 4.36
CA LEU A 84 -2.12 -8.99 4.82
C LEU A 84 -2.79 -8.20 3.69
N ILE A 85 -3.85 -7.47 4.02
CA ILE A 85 -4.44 -6.46 3.15
C ILE A 85 -4.07 -5.07 3.69
N ILE A 86 -3.47 -4.24 2.84
CA ILE A 86 -3.18 -2.84 3.16
C ILE A 86 -4.16 -1.95 2.40
N ILE A 87 -4.87 -1.09 3.13
CA ILE A 87 -5.83 -0.15 2.56
C ILE A 87 -5.34 1.27 2.81
N PRO A 88 -4.63 1.88 1.84
CA PRO A 88 -4.26 3.27 1.94
C PRO A 88 -5.45 4.18 1.63
N PHE A 89 -5.57 5.28 2.34
CA PHE A 89 -6.59 6.30 2.10
C PHE A 89 -6.06 7.67 2.50
N ILE A 90 -6.57 8.73 1.89
CA ILE A 90 -6.32 10.10 2.35
C ILE A 90 -7.40 10.44 3.36
N PRO A 91 -7.11 10.94 4.58
CA PRO A 91 -8.11 11.22 5.60
C PRO A 91 -8.92 12.48 5.27
N THR A 92 -9.75 12.40 4.22
CA THR A 92 -10.72 13.40 3.80
C THR A 92 -12.08 12.75 3.66
N LEU A 93 -13.16 13.53 3.89
CA LEU A 93 -14.53 13.01 3.83
C LEU A 93 -14.84 12.25 2.54
N GLU A 94 -14.40 12.77 1.39
CA GLU A 94 -14.62 12.12 0.08
C GLU A 94 -13.96 10.74 -0.01
N THR A 95 -12.74 10.61 0.50
CA THR A 95 -11.98 9.37 0.41
C THR A 95 -12.45 8.34 1.44
N ILE A 96 -12.93 8.78 2.61
CA ILE A 96 -13.44 7.90 3.66
C ILE A 96 -14.60 7.05 3.11
N GLN A 97 -15.57 7.65 2.42
CA GLN A 97 -16.71 6.91 1.85
C GLN A 97 -16.27 5.84 0.84
N GLY A 98 -15.40 6.17 -0.11
CA GLY A 98 -14.90 5.16 -1.06
C GLY A 98 -14.02 4.08 -0.40
N THR A 99 -13.41 4.41 0.73
CA THR A 99 -12.63 3.45 1.52
C THR A 99 -13.54 2.49 2.28
N VAL A 100 -14.71 2.94 2.77
CA VAL A 100 -15.74 2.07 3.35
C VAL A 100 -16.17 0.98 2.34
N ASP A 101 -16.41 1.34 1.09
CA ASP A 101 -16.80 0.36 0.05
C ASP A 101 -15.71 -0.70 -0.18
N THR A 102 -14.43 -0.26 -0.18
CA THR A 102 -13.28 -1.17 -0.25
C THR A 102 -13.26 -2.10 0.96
N LEU A 103 -13.43 -1.54 2.16
CA LEU A 103 -13.32 -2.23 3.43
C LEU A 103 -14.38 -3.33 3.56
N VAL A 104 -15.64 -3.02 3.25
CA VAL A 104 -16.75 -3.99 3.24
C VAL A 104 -16.48 -5.14 2.27
N ARG A 105 -15.94 -4.84 1.08
CA ARG A 105 -15.61 -5.85 0.07
C ARG A 105 -14.53 -6.82 0.55
N VAL A 106 -13.47 -6.32 1.16
CA VAL A 106 -12.32 -7.16 1.55
C VAL A 106 -12.47 -7.80 2.93
N ALA A 107 -13.27 -7.23 3.84
CA ALA A 107 -13.50 -7.78 5.19
C ALA A 107 -14.08 -9.21 5.15
N SER A 108 -14.89 -9.52 4.13
CA SER A 108 -15.44 -10.86 3.91
C SER A 108 -14.38 -11.96 3.76
N ALA A 109 -13.14 -11.61 3.39
CA ALA A 109 -12.05 -12.56 3.23
C ALA A 109 -11.44 -13.03 4.56
N ASN A 110 -11.82 -12.42 5.69
CA ASN A 110 -11.31 -12.73 7.03
C ASN A 110 -9.76 -12.75 7.09
N LYS A 111 -9.14 -11.78 6.43
CA LYS A 111 -7.69 -11.55 6.44
C LYS A 111 -7.37 -10.35 7.33
N PRO A 112 -6.18 -10.31 7.95
CA PRO A 112 -5.71 -9.11 8.63
C PRO A 112 -5.73 -7.89 7.69
N ILE A 113 -6.15 -6.75 8.22
CA ILE A 113 -6.23 -5.47 7.51
C ILE A 113 -5.40 -4.43 8.25
N LEU A 114 -4.49 -3.78 7.54
CA LEU A 114 -3.77 -2.60 7.99
C LEU A 114 -4.25 -1.38 7.20
N MET A 115 -4.90 -0.44 7.89
CA MET A 115 -5.32 0.82 7.30
C MET A 115 -4.13 1.79 7.28
N VAL A 116 -3.92 2.50 6.18
CA VAL A 116 -2.81 3.46 6.05
C VAL A 116 -3.36 4.84 5.73
N PRO A 117 -3.56 5.71 6.74
CA PRO A 117 -3.87 7.13 6.54
C PRO A 117 -2.70 7.85 5.85
N ASN A 118 -2.72 7.83 4.53
CA ASN A 118 -1.68 8.37 3.68
C ASN A 118 -1.91 9.85 3.38
N MET A 119 -0.82 10.56 3.10
CA MET A 119 -0.82 12.02 2.89
C MET A 119 -1.53 12.78 4.02
N SER A 120 -1.49 12.23 5.24
CA SER A 120 -2.18 12.80 6.39
C SER A 120 -1.55 14.15 6.79
N GLN A 121 -2.41 15.07 7.24
CA GLN A 121 -2.01 16.42 7.65
C GLN A 121 -2.39 16.73 9.10
N LYS A 122 -3.51 16.17 9.59
CA LYS A 122 -4.03 16.38 10.93
C LYS A 122 -4.38 15.05 11.58
N GLU A 123 -4.06 14.91 12.85
CA GLU A 123 -4.32 13.71 13.62
C GLU A 123 -5.82 13.49 13.88
N ASN A 124 -6.58 14.57 14.09
CA ASN A 124 -8.04 14.49 14.28
C ASN A 124 -8.75 13.85 13.07
N ASP A 125 -8.34 14.20 11.85
CA ASP A 125 -8.95 13.64 10.63
C ASP A 125 -8.73 12.11 10.53
N ILE A 126 -7.62 11.61 11.09
CA ILE A 126 -7.35 10.17 11.18
C ILE A 126 -8.28 9.53 12.22
N GLY A 127 -8.45 10.19 13.38
CA GLY A 127 -9.36 9.72 14.44
C GLY A 127 -10.81 9.64 13.96
N ASP A 128 -11.29 10.66 13.25
CA ASP A 128 -12.64 10.68 12.68
C ASP A 128 -12.82 9.55 11.65
N ALA A 129 -11.84 9.34 10.77
CA ALA A 129 -11.88 8.23 9.81
C ALA A 129 -11.87 6.87 10.53
N LYS A 130 -11.05 6.70 11.57
CA LYS A 130 -10.98 5.48 12.36
C LYS A 130 -12.34 5.14 12.97
N PHE A 131 -12.99 6.12 13.60
CA PHE A 131 -14.32 5.96 14.17
C PHE A 131 -15.33 5.44 13.13
N VAL A 132 -15.36 6.04 11.93
CA VAL A 132 -16.26 5.61 10.85
C VAL A 132 -16.00 4.17 10.41
N PHE A 133 -14.74 3.78 10.27
CA PHE A 133 -14.38 2.43 9.84
C PHE A 133 -14.71 1.37 10.90
N GLU A 134 -14.44 1.65 12.18
CA GLU A 134 -14.76 0.74 13.29
C GLU A 134 -16.27 0.59 13.48
N ASP A 135 -17.04 1.67 13.36
CA ASP A 135 -18.51 1.63 13.40
C ASP A 135 -19.07 0.78 12.26
N THR A 136 -18.50 0.93 11.05
CA THR A 136 -18.91 0.15 9.87
C THR A 136 -18.58 -1.34 10.01
N LEU A 137 -17.43 -1.67 10.59
CA LEU A 137 -16.94 -3.05 10.69
C LEU A 137 -17.42 -3.79 11.94
N GLY A 138 -17.74 -3.07 13.00
CA GLY A 138 -18.03 -3.65 14.31
C GLY A 138 -16.79 -4.21 15.04
N PHE A 139 -15.58 -3.88 14.61
CA PHE A 139 -14.33 -4.25 15.26
C PHE A 139 -13.25 -3.18 15.11
N GLU A 140 -12.26 -3.19 16.00
CA GLU A 140 -11.16 -2.22 15.98
C GLU A 140 -10.26 -2.38 14.76
N VAL A 141 -9.92 -1.27 14.12
CA VAL A 141 -9.00 -1.25 12.98
C VAL A 141 -7.66 -0.71 13.39
N GLU A 142 -6.62 -1.36 12.88
CA GLU A 142 -5.26 -0.91 13.08
C GLU A 142 -4.84 0.07 11.99
N MET A 143 -4.13 1.13 12.39
CA MET A 143 -3.72 2.22 11.50
C MET A 143 -2.23 2.52 11.60
N PHE A 144 -1.59 2.71 10.45
CA PHE A 144 -0.23 3.26 10.35
C PHE A 144 -0.24 4.53 9.49
N PRO A 145 -0.19 5.73 10.08
CA PRO A 145 -0.27 6.97 9.31
C PRO A 145 1.02 7.31 8.58
N ILE A 146 0.89 7.72 7.31
CA ILE A 146 1.98 8.26 6.49
C ILE A 146 1.66 9.73 6.20
N PRO A 147 2.37 10.69 6.82
CA PRO A 147 2.14 12.11 6.55
C PRO A 147 2.56 12.48 5.12
N MET A 148 2.00 13.58 4.61
CA MET A 148 2.43 14.16 3.34
C MET A 148 3.95 14.39 3.34
N SER A 149 4.63 13.86 2.31
CA SER A 149 6.10 13.85 2.26
C SER A 149 6.62 14.08 0.85
N VAL A 150 7.22 15.25 0.64
CA VAL A 150 7.94 15.57 -0.61
C VAL A 150 9.09 14.58 -0.84
N ALA A 151 9.75 14.15 0.24
CA ALA A 151 10.83 13.17 0.19
C ALA A 151 10.38 11.83 -0.43
N LEU A 152 9.22 11.32 -0.03
CA LEU A 152 8.67 10.09 -0.62
C LEU A 152 8.30 10.30 -2.09
N GLN A 153 7.72 11.45 -2.44
CA GLN A 153 7.43 11.78 -3.84
C GLN A 153 8.71 11.83 -4.69
N THR A 154 9.79 12.41 -4.17
CA THR A 154 11.10 12.43 -4.86
C THR A 154 11.64 11.03 -5.06
N ALA A 155 11.54 10.15 -4.05
CA ALA A 155 11.96 8.76 -4.16
C ALA A 155 11.24 8.01 -5.29
N ILE A 156 9.92 8.20 -5.40
CA ILE A 156 9.12 7.66 -6.51
C ILE A 156 9.55 8.25 -7.85
N ASN A 157 9.79 9.56 -7.94
CA ASN A 157 10.21 10.20 -9.19
C ASN A 157 11.60 9.75 -9.66
N GLU A 158 12.48 9.38 -8.72
CA GLU A 158 13.81 8.82 -9.01
C GLU A 158 13.79 7.29 -9.21
N ASN A 159 12.63 6.63 -9.09
CA ASN A 159 12.46 5.16 -9.08
C ASN A 159 13.38 4.46 -8.06
N ARG A 160 13.49 5.04 -6.86
CA ARG A 160 14.36 4.55 -5.79
C ARG A 160 13.62 4.43 -4.47
N SER A 161 14.15 3.60 -3.57
CA SER A 161 13.66 3.62 -2.19
C SER A 161 14.14 4.90 -1.49
N ILE A 162 13.31 5.44 -0.60
CA ILE A 162 13.72 6.56 0.25
C ILE A 162 14.91 6.18 1.14
N GLY A 163 15.04 4.90 1.49
CA GLY A 163 16.18 4.33 2.20
C GLY A 163 17.49 4.51 1.43
N GLU A 164 17.50 4.23 0.13
CA GLU A 164 18.66 4.49 -0.72
C GLU A 164 19.01 5.98 -0.81
N LEU A 165 18.01 6.85 -0.98
CA LEU A 165 18.24 8.29 -1.04
C LEU A 165 18.88 8.81 0.26
N SER A 166 18.45 8.28 1.41
CA SER A 166 19.00 8.65 2.71
C SER A 166 20.48 8.25 2.90
N LYS A 167 21.00 7.30 2.10
CA LYS A 167 22.39 6.83 2.17
C LYS A 167 23.35 7.61 1.28
N GLN A 168 22.88 8.56 0.47
CA GLN A 168 23.72 9.32 -0.47
C GLN A 168 24.66 10.35 0.19
N GLY A 169 24.68 10.46 1.52
CA GLY A 169 25.51 11.41 2.26
C GLY A 169 25.06 12.88 2.10
N GLY A 170 25.79 13.78 2.76
CA GLY A 170 25.58 15.23 2.68
C GLY A 170 24.18 15.69 3.13
N ILE A 171 23.71 16.79 2.55
CA ILE A 171 22.41 17.40 2.90
C ILE A 171 21.21 16.51 2.54
N LYS A 172 21.37 15.68 1.49
CA LYS A 172 20.35 14.73 1.04
C LYS A 172 20.07 13.66 2.09
N ALA A 173 21.12 13.12 2.73
CA ALA A 173 20.95 12.15 3.81
C ALA A 173 20.07 12.67 4.94
N TYR A 174 20.29 13.92 5.38
CA TYR A 174 19.46 14.56 6.39
C TYR A 174 18.02 14.76 5.93
N ALA A 175 17.81 15.26 4.70
CA ALA A 175 16.49 15.51 4.14
C ALA A 175 15.61 14.25 4.04
N TYR A 176 16.21 13.09 3.77
CA TYR A 176 15.48 11.84 3.54
C TYR A 176 15.42 10.92 4.75
N LYS A 177 16.20 11.18 5.82
CA LYS A 177 16.29 10.32 7.01
C LYS A 177 14.92 10.03 7.64
N LYS A 178 14.07 11.06 7.80
CA LYS A 178 12.74 10.90 8.41
C LYS A 178 11.83 10.01 7.56
N GLY A 179 11.83 10.21 6.24
CA GLY A 179 11.06 9.38 5.32
C GLY A 179 11.55 7.93 5.27
N ALA A 180 12.87 7.72 5.33
CA ALA A 180 13.46 6.40 5.42
C ALA A 180 13.07 5.67 6.72
N GLN A 181 13.12 6.37 7.86
CA GLN A 181 12.68 5.79 9.13
C GLN A 181 11.19 5.42 9.07
N LEU A 182 10.33 6.29 8.55
CA LEU A 182 8.89 6.03 8.43
C LEU A 182 8.57 4.77 7.60
N ILE A 183 9.27 4.58 6.48
CA ILE A 183 9.08 3.39 5.63
C ILE A 183 9.65 2.13 6.29
N ASN A 184 10.75 2.24 7.04
CA ASN A 184 11.24 1.13 7.86
C ASN A 184 10.25 0.76 8.97
N ASP A 185 9.65 1.76 9.63
CA ASP A 185 8.64 1.54 10.68
C ASP A 185 7.38 0.90 10.10
N LEU A 186 6.94 1.34 8.91
CA LEU A 186 5.84 0.68 8.19
C LEU A 186 6.18 -0.78 7.87
N HIS A 187 7.39 -1.05 7.38
CA HIS A 187 7.82 -2.42 7.07
C HIS A 187 7.90 -3.29 8.32
N ALA A 188 8.46 -2.77 9.41
CA ALA A 188 8.48 -3.45 10.71
C ALA A 188 7.06 -3.78 11.17
N LYS A 189 6.14 -2.82 11.03
CA LYS A 189 4.74 -3.00 11.38
C LYS A 189 4.05 -4.08 10.55
N ILE A 190 4.30 -4.11 9.24
CA ILE A 190 3.83 -5.16 8.33
C ILE A 190 4.34 -6.54 8.78
N ARG A 191 5.61 -6.65 9.20
CA ARG A 191 6.20 -7.93 9.62
C ARG A 191 5.57 -8.51 10.90
N GLU A 192 4.86 -7.71 11.70
CA GLU A 192 4.09 -8.23 12.84
C GLU A 192 2.98 -9.21 12.42
N TYR A 193 2.51 -9.12 11.16
CA TYR A 193 1.45 -9.97 10.62
C TYR A 193 1.93 -11.31 10.05
N GLU A 194 3.24 -11.60 10.05
CA GLU A 194 3.76 -12.87 9.50
C GLU A 194 3.39 -14.11 10.33
N ASN A 195 2.96 -13.92 11.58
CA ASN A 195 2.74 -15.00 12.55
C ASN A 195 1.31 -15.01 13.13
N ILE A 196 0.36 -14.34 12.47
CA ILE A 196 -1.07 -14.30 12.84
C ILE A 196 -1.85 -15.27 11.97
#